data_AF-A0A922MTQ9-F1
#
_entry.id   AF-A0A922MTQ9-F1
#
_cell.length_a   1.000
_cell.length_b   1.000
_cell.length_c   1.000
_cell.angle_alpha   90.00
_cell.angle_beta   90.00
_cell.angle_gamma   90.00
#
_symmetry.space_group_name_H-M   'P 1'
#
loop_
_entity.id
_entity.type
_entity.pdbx_description
1 polymer ?
#
loop_
_entity_poly.entity_id
_entity_poly.type
_entity_poly.pdbx_seq_one_letter_code
_entity_poly.pdbx_strand_id
1 'polypeptide(L)'
;MGVPMLYAVLQNFQTDAADSEAIMHHILICIPAYQVLAAQALLSLCPFNTWSSPLKKSNKIRAHWVLHLCAYTMGVIGSVIILSSKKKHFETTHGRLGLCCLTITPLTMLTGLLCLYAYPLRRFCPVKINKLIHVVIGMACFACSSAAVCFGFDKEAFRDWMNERVTNGFIAFTGIVTSILLFNPLITVFRLIYKILNRDCQ
;
A
#
# COMPACT_ATOMS: atom_id res chain seq x y z
N MET A 1 -9.00 -22.73 -7.52
CA MET A 1 -8.27 -22.89 -6.24
C MET A 1 -8.67 -21.88 -5.16
N GLY A 2 -9.41 -20.80 -5.44
CA GLY A 2 -9.83 -19.82 -4.42
C GLY A 2 -11.03 -20.19 -3.54
N VAL A 3 -11.98 -21.00 -4.06
CA VAL A 3 -13.21 -21.37 -3.32
C VAL A 3 -12.94 -22.32 -2.14
N PRO A 4 -12.09 -23.36 -2.24
CA PRO A 4 -11.76 -24.22 -1.10
C PRO A 4 -10.96 -23.48 -0.03
N MET A 5 -10.11 -22.53 -0.43
CA MET A 5 -9.33 -21.71 0.49
C MET A 5 -10.23 -20.74 1.25
N LEU A 6 -11.15 -20.05 0.57
CA LEU A 6 -12.16 -19.20 1.22
C LEU A 6 -13.06 -20.01 2.16
N TYR A 7 -13.45 -21.22 1.77
CA TYR A 7 -14.28 -22.11 2.60
C TYR A 7 -13.53 -22.64 3.83
N ALA A 8 -12.27 -23.08 3.68
CA ALA A 8 -11.43 -23.54 4.79
C ALA A 8 -11.01 -22.41 5.75
N VAL A 9 -10.92 -21.18 5.25
CA VAL A 9 -10.69 -19.95 6.03
C VAL A 9 -11.91 -19.62 6.89
N LEU A 10 -13.12 -19.75 6.32
CA LEU A 10 -14.37 -19.44 7.03
C LEU A 10 -14.71 -20.48 8.13
N GLN A 11 -14.28 -21.73 7.99
CA GLN A 11 -14.64 -22.80 8.94
C GLN A 11 -13.70 -22.95 10.15
N ASN A 12 -12.41 -22.59 10.04
CA ASN A 12 -11.41 -22.96 11.05
C ASN A 12 -11.23 -21.98 12.23
N PHE A 13 -11.79 -20.76 12.18
CA PHE A 13 -11.54 -19.73 13.20
C PHE A 13 -12.73 -19.45 14.13
N GLN A 14 -13.68 -20.39 14.24
CA GLN A 14 -14.94 -20.20 14.96
C GLN A 14 -14.86 -20.44 16.49
N THR A 15 -13.68 -20.26 17.09
CA THR A 15 -13.50 -20.27 18.54
C THR A 15 -13.08 -18.87 18.98
N ASP A 16 -13.92 -18.24 19.80
CA ASP A 16 -14.01 -16.80 20.14
C ASP A 16 -14.59 -15.92 19.02
N ALA A 17 -15.89 -16.10 18.78
CA ALA A 17 -16.60 -15.68 17.56
C ALA A 17 -16.41 -14.22 17.10
N ALA A 18 -16.39 -13.25 18.01
CA ALA A 18 -16.37 -11.83 17.61
C ALA A 18 -14.98 -11.35 17.16
N ASP A 19 -13.92 -11.72 17.89
CA ASP A 19 -12.56 -11.25 17.58
C ASP A 19 -11.98 -11.94 16.35
N SER A 20 -12.28 -13.24 16.17
CA SER A 20 -11.87 -14.00 14.99
C SER A 20 -12.57 -13.52 13.72
N GLU A 21 -13.85 -13.16 13.80
CA GLU A 21 -14.59 -12.57 12.69
C GLU A 21 -14.05 -11.17 12.31
N ALA A 22 -13.72 -10.32 13.28
CA ALA A 22 -13.14 -9.01 13.02
C ALA A 22 -11.75 -9.11 12.37
N ILE A 23 -10.93 -10.08 12.79
CA ILE A 23 -9.63 -10.38 12.17
C ILE A 23 -9.83 -10.80 10.71
N MET A 24 -10.82 -11.64 10.44
CA MET A 24 -11.15 -12.10 9.10
C MET A 24 -11.54 -10.94 8.17
N HIS A 25 -12.47 -10.10 8.61
CA HIS A 25 -12.88 -8.90 7.85
C HIS A 25 -11.69 -7.96 7.61
N HIS A 26 -10.85 -7.75 8.63
CA HIS A 26 -9.63 -6.98 8.49
C HIS A 26 -8.72 -7.53 7.39
N ILE A 27 -8.45 -8.84 7.37
CA ILE A 27 -7.60 -9.47 6.35
C ILE A 27 -8.23 -9.35 4.96
N LEU A 28 -9.51 -9.72 4.82
CA LEU A 28 -10.23 -9.73 3.54
C LEU A 28 -10.35 -8.34 2.91
N ILE A 29 -10.38 -7.28 3.73
CA ILE A 29 -10.48 -5.90 3.24
C ILE A 29 -9.08 -5.29 3.04
N CYS A 30 -8.17 -5.43 4.01
CA CYS A 30 -6.86 -4.77 4.00
C CYS A 30 -5.88 -5.40 2.99
N ILE A 31 -5.91 -6.72 2.76
CA ILE A 31 -4.99 -7.34 1.81
C ILE A 31 -5.27 -6.87 0.37
N PRO A 32 -6.50 -6.94 -0.17
CA PRO A 32 -6.79 -6.37 -1.48
C PRO A 32 -6.52 -4.86 -1.55
N ALA A 33 -6.79 -4.12 -0.48
CA ALA A 33 -6.52 -2.69 -0.42
C ALA A 33 -5.04 -2.35 -0.58
N TYR A 34 -4.18 -2.86 0.32
CA TYR A 34 -2.77 -2.48 0.37
C TYR A 34 -1.89 -3.26 -0.61
N GLN A 35 -2.22 -4.51 -0.94
CA GLN A 35 -1.37 -5.33 -1.82
C GLN A 35 -1.84 -5.34 -3.26
N VAL A 36 -3.15 -5.28 -3.53
CA VAL A 36 -3.68 -5.34 -4.89
C VAL A 36 -3.95 -3.95 -5.45
N LEU A 37 -4.86 -3.18 -4.83
CA LEU A 37 -5.26 -1.86 -5.34
C LEU A 37 -4.10 -0.85 -5.32
N ALA A 38 -3.34 -0.78 -4.22
CA ALA A 38 -2.19 0.12 -4.15
C ALA A 38 -1.07 -0.28 -5.14
N ALA A 39 -0.84 -1.58 -5.37
CA ALA A 39 0.10 -2.05 -6.40
C ALA A 39 -0.39 -1.68 -7.80
N GLN A 40 -1.67 -1.87 -8.10
CA GLN A 40 -2.26 -1.46 -9.38
C GLN A 40 -2.23 0.06 -9.56
N ALA A 41 -2.35 0.83 -8.49
CA ALA A 41 -2.20 2.28 -8.51
C ALA A 41 -0.77 2.69 -8.90
N LEU A 42 0.27 2.03 -8.37
CA LEU A 42 1.67 2.23 -8.78
C LEU A 42 1.89 1.82 -10.25
N LEU A 43 1.42 0.64 -10.64
CA LEU A 43 1.54 0.11 -12.00
C LEU A 43 0.80 0.95 -13.04
N SER A 44 -0.28 1.64 -12.66
CA SER A 44 -1.02 2.50 -13.59
C SER A 44 -0.15 3.60 -14.22
N LEU A 45 0.89 4.06 -13.51
CA LEU A 45 1.88 5.04 -14.00
C LEU A 45 3.12 4.39 -14.62
N CYS A 46 3.28 3.07 -14.51
CA CYS A 46 4.39 2.35 -15.11
C CYS A 46 4.24 2.30 -16.65
N PRO A 47 5.28 2.64 -17.42
CA PRO A 47 5.21 2.57 -18.88
C PRO A 47 5.09 1.14 -19.41
N PHE A 48 5.56 0.15 -18.64
CA PHE A 48 5.59 -1.27 -19.03
C PHE A 48 4.36 -2.06 -18.58
N ASN A 49 3.36 -1.41 -17.96
CA ASN A 49 2.17 -2.10 -17.47
C ASN A 49 1.14 -2.31 -18.60
N THR A 50 0.71 -3.55 -18.79
CA THR A 50 -0.14 -3.96 -19.92
C THR A 50 -1.43 -3.16 -20.02
N TRP A 51 -2.22 -3.09 -18.95
CA TRP A 51 -3.56 -2.49 -18.99
C TRP A 51 -3.55 -0.96 -19.04
N SER A 52 -2.54 -0.32 -18.43
CA SER A 52 -2.45 1.14 -18.42
C SER A 52 -1.66 1.69 -19.60
N SER A 53 -0.79 0.90 -20.25
CA SER A 53 0.02 1.34 -21.39
C SER A 53 -0.75 2.10 -22.48
N PRO A 54 -1.96 1.69 -22.93
CA PRO A 54 -2.71 2.41 -23.98
C PRO A 54 -3.35 3.72 -23.50
N LEU A 55 -3.39 3.97 -22.18
CA LEU A 55 -4.06 5.15 -21.64
C LEU A 55 -3.24 6.43 -21.86
N LYS A 56 -3.93 7.53 -22.19
CA LYS A 56 -3.34 8.88 -22.17
C LYS A 56 -2.82 9.21 -20.77
N LYS A 57 -1.79 10.05 -20.69
CA LYS A 57 -1.16 10.46 -19.41
C LYS A 57 -2.16 10.97 -18.37
N SER A 58 -3.15 11.76 -18.78
CA SER A 58 -4.21 12.25 -17.90
C SER A 58 -5.03 11.10 -17.29
N ASN A 59 -5.37 10.10 -18.10
CA ASN A 59 -6.13 8.92 -17.65
C ASN A 59 -5.29 8.02 -16.75
N LYS A 60 -3.98 7.87 -17.02
CA LYS A 60 -3.05 7.17 -16.11
C LYS A 60 -3.01 7.82 -14.72
N ILE A 61 -2.91 9.15 -14.69
CA ILE A 61 -2.94 9.92 -13.43
C ILE A 61 -4.30 9.76 -12.72
N ARG A 62 -5.42 9.78 -13.46
CA ARG A 62 -6.75 9.53 -12.89
C ARG A 62 -6.86 8.15 -12.26
N ALA A 63 -6.45 7.12 -13.00
CA ALA A 63 -6.43 5.75 -12.48
C ALA A 63 -5.57 5.63 -11.23
N HIS A 64 -4.39 6.25 -11.22
CA HIS A 64 -3.46 6.24 -10.08
C HIS A 64 -4.11 6.75 -8.78
N TRP A 65 -4.68 7.96 -8.80
CA TRP A 65 -5.23 8.54 -7.57
C TRP A 65 -6.56 7.89 -7.17
N VAL A 66 -7.40 7.46 -8.13
CA VAL A 66 -8.66 6.75 -7.83
C VAL A 66 -8.36 5.40 -7.17
N LEU A 67 -7.42 4.63 -7.69
CA LEU A 67 -7.04 3.34 -7.10
C LEU A 67 -6.43 3.51 -5.70
N HIS A 68 -5.58 4.52 -5.49
CA HIS A 68 -5.08 4.84 -4.14
C HIS A 68 -6.18 5.30 -3.19
N LEU A 69 -7.17 6.07 -3.67
CA LEU A 69 -8.31 6.47 -2.85
C LEU A 69 -9.14 5.24 -2.43
N CYS A 70 -9.49 4.36 -3.37
CA CYS A 70 -10.20 3.12 -3.06
C CYS A 70 -9.40 2.23 -2.08
N ALA A 71 -8.09 2.07 -2.32
CA ALA A 71 -7.20 1.34 -1.41
C ALA A 71 -7.21 1.94 -0.01
N TYR A 72 -7.07 3.27 0.11
CA TYR A 72 -7.05 3.93 1.41
C TYR A 72 -8.38 3.79 2.14
N THR A 73 -9.52 4.01 1.47
CA THR A 73 -10.85 3.85 2.06
C THR A 73 -11.06 2.43 2.58
N MET A 74 -10.73 1.41 1.79
CA MET A 74 -10.82 0.02 2.24
C MET A 74 -9.89 -0.26 3.43
N GLY A 75 -8.63 0.20 3.36
CA GLY A 75 -7.66 0.05 4.45
C GLY A 75 -8.12 0.68 5.76
N VAL A 76 -8.74 1.87 5.71
CA VAL A 76 -9.36 2.52 6.86
C VAL A 76 -10.52 1.68 7.41
N ILE A 77 -11.45 1.22 6.56
CA ILE A 77 -12.59 0.40 6.99
C ILE A 77 -12.10 -0.88 7.70
N GLY A 78 -11.21 -1.64 7.07
CA GLY A 78 -10.66 -2.87 7.66
C GLY A 78 -9.89 -2.61 8.96
N SER A 79 -9.24 -1.45 9.08
CA SER A 79 -8.54 -1.07 10.32
C SER A 79 -9.51 -0.67 11.43
N VAL A 80 -10.56 0.09 11.13
CA VAL A 80 -11.58 0.49 12.12
C VAL A 80 -12.30 -0.74 12.69
N ILE A 81 -12.59 -1.75 11.87
CA ILE A 81 -13.21 -3.01 12.31
C ILE A 81 -12.34 -3.68 13.39
N ILE A 82 -11.04 -3.88 13.13
CA ILE A 82 -10.17 -4.56 14.10
C ILE A 82 -9.85 -3.69 15.33
N LEU A 83 -9.79 -2.36 15.16
CA LEU A 83 -9.65 -1.43 16.27
C LEU A 83 -10.89 -1.41 17.16
N SER A 84 -12.09 -1.66 16.62
CA SER A 84 -13.33 -1.66 17.41
C SER A 84 -13.52 -2.98 18.19
N SER A 85 -12.94 -4.08 17.71
CA SER A 85 -13.07 -5.40 18.35
C SER A 85 -12.08 -5.59 19.50
N LYS A 86 -10.82 -5.16 19.31
CA LYS A 86 -9.75 -5.46 20.28
C LYS A 86 -9.80 -4.56 21.51
N LYS A 87 -9.40 -5.09 22.67
CA LYS A 87 -9.22 -4.31 23.92
C LYS A 87 -7.83 -3.69 24.07
N LYS A 88 -6.82 -4.29 23.43
CA LYS A 88 -5.44 -3.80 23.43
C LYS A 88 -5.04 -3.47 22.00
N HIS A 89 -4.47 -2.29 21.79
CA HIS A 89 -4.11 -1.79 20.47
C HIS A 89 -2.60 -1.56 20.36
N PHE A 90 -2.05 -1.73 19.16
CA PHE A 90 -0.68 -1.30 18.80
C PHE A 90 0.49 -1.89 19.62
N GLU A 91 0.26 -2.99 20.35
CA GLU A 91 1.33 -3.73 21.04
C GLU A 91 2.26 -4.46 20.06
N THR A 92 1.70 -5.01 18.98
CA THR A 92 2.46 -5.77 17.98
C THR A 92 3.14 -4.87 16.94
N THR A 93 4.27 -5.31 16.39
CA THR A 93 4.96 -4.64 15.27
C THR A 93 4.04 -4.42 14.07
N HIS A 94 3.23 -5.43 13.71
CA HIS A 94 2.19 -5.32 12.69
C HIS A 94 1.22 -4.15 12.98
N GLY A 95 0.73 -4.04 14.21
CA GLY A 95 -0.18 -2.96 14.60
C GLY A 95 0.45 -1.58 14.50
N ARG A 96 1.71 -1.42 14.94
CA ARG A 96 2.45 -0.15 14.85
C ARG A 96 2.71 0.27 13.41
N LEU A 97 3.11 -0.68 12.55
CA LEU A 97 3.29 -0.42 11.11
C LEU A 97 1.96 -0.10 10.41
N GLY A 98 0.87 -0.79 10.78
CA GLY A 98 -0.47 -0.49 10.28
C GLY A 98 -0.92 0.93 10.63
N LEU A 99 -0.68 1.37 11.87
CA LEU A 99 -0.96 2.75 12.29
C LEU A 99 -0.10 3.76 11.51
N CYS A 100 1.19 3.47 11.33
CA CYS A 100 2.10 4.26 10.52
C CYS A 100 1.59 4.42 9.07
N CYS A 101 1.07 3.34 8.48
CA CYS A 101 0.47 3.39 7.15
C CYS A 101 -0.80 4.26 7.13
N LEU A 102 -1.68 4.14 8.13
CA LEU A 102 -2.90 4.94 8.23
C LEU A 102 -2.63 6.44 8.33
N THR A 103 -1.52 6.85 8.95
CA THR A 103 -1.14 8.25 9.11
C THR A 103 -0.31 8.79 7.95
N ILE A 104 0.60 8.01 7.37
CA ILE A 104 1.44 8.45 6.24
C ILE A 104 0.65 8.49 4.92
N THR A 105 -0.32 7.57 4.71
CA THR A 105 -1.12 7.53 3.48
C THR A 105 -1.83 8.87 3.17
N PRO A 106 -2.58 9.50 4.09
CA PRO A 106 -3.21 10.78 3.82
C PRO A 106 -2.19 11.89 3.54
N LEU A 107 -1.01 11.88 4.16
CA LEU A 107 0.06 12.84 3.86
C LEU A 107 0.56 12.69 2.42
N THR A 108 0.79 11.47 1.94
CA THR A 108 1.18 11.26 0.53
C THR A 108 0.04 11.61 -0.44
N MET A 109 -1.22 11.36 -0.08
CA MET A 109 -2.37 11.80 -0.88
C MET A 109 -2.44 13.32 -0.99
N LEU A 110 -2.23 14.05 0.11
CA LEU A 110 -2.18 15.52 0.10
C LEU A 110 -1.07 16.02 -0.84
N THR A 111 0.17 15.54 -0.71
CA THR A 111 1.27 15.93 -1.63
C THR A 111 0.98 15.60 -3.09
N GLY A 112 0.23 14.51 -3.36
CA GLY A 112 -0.27 14.14 -4.67
C GLY A 112 -1.31 15.14 -5.22
N LEU A 113 -2.23 15.62 -4.39
CA LEU A 113 -3.17 16.68 -4.75
C LEU A 113 -2.44 18.00 -5.07
N LEU A 114 -1.43 18.36 -4.28
CA LEU A 114 -0.61 19.55 -4.56
C LEU A 114 0.13 19.42 -5.91
N CYS A 115 0.52 18.21 -6.32
CA CYS A 115 1.07 17.95 -7.65
C CYS A 115 0.02 18.10 -8.76
N LEU A 116 -1.23 17.69 -8.50
CA LEU A 116 -2.31 17.71 -9.48
C LEU A 116 -2.80 19.15 -9.76
N TYR A 117 -2.97 19.95 -8.70
CA TYR A 117 -3.40 21.34 -8.75
C TYR A 117 -2.23 22.34 -8.66
N ALA A 118 -1.14 22.03 -9.36
CA ALA A 118 0.11 22.79 -9.26
C ALA A 118 0.00 24.28 -9.70
N TYR A 119 -1.02 24.66 -10.47
CA TYR A 119 -1.15 26.03 -11.00
C TYR A 119 -1.28 27.11 -9.90
N PRO A 120 -2.22 27.01 -8.93
CA PRO A 120 -2.28 27.93 -7.80
C PRO A 120 -1.12 27.78 -6.79
N LEU A 121 -0.50 26.60 -6.69
CA LEU A 121 0.46 26.28 -5.62
C LEU A 121 1.94 26.45 -5.98
N ARG A 122 2.25 26.74 -7.24
CA ARG A 122 3.63 27.01 -7.70
C ARG A 122 4.34 28.13 -6.96
N ARG A 123 3.58 29.02 -6.29
CA ARG A 123 4.14 30.11 -5.47
C ARG A 123 4.81 29.61 -4.18
N PHE A 124 4.40 28.47 -3.66
CA PHE A 124 4.90 27.94 -2.37
C PHE A 124 5.90 26.80 -2.51
N CYS A 125 5.77 25.96 -3.54
CA CYS A 125 6.70 24.85 -3.75
C CYS A 125 6.92 24.57 -5.26
N PRO A 126 8.17 24.45 -5.72
CA PRO A 126 8.46 24.02 -7.09
C PRO A 126 7.85 22.64 -7.36
N VAL A 127 7.11 22.52 -8.46
CA VAL A 127 6.40 21.27 -8.85
C VAL A 127 7.33 20.05 -8.87
N LYS A 128 8.60 20.22 -9.25
CA LYS A 128 9.59 19.14 -9.27
C LYS A 128 9.93 18.64 -7.87
N ILE A 129 10.09 19.54 -6.90
CA ILE A 129 10.41 19.21 -5.51
C ILE A 129 9.20 18.53 -4.86
N ASN A 130 7.99 19.10 -5.01
CA ASN A 130 6.79 18.47 -4.50
C ASN A 130 6.57 17.06 -5.10
N LYS A 131 6.85 16.89 -6.40
CA LYS A 131 6.79 15.57 -7.04
C LYS A 131 7.82 14.60 -6.47
N LEU A 132 9.05 15.05 -6.20
CA LEU A 132 10.08 14.23 -5.56
C LEU A 132 9.61 13.77 -4.17
N ILE A 133 9.13 14.71 -3.35
CA ILE A 133 8.57 14.43 -2.02
C ILE A 133 7.43 13.40 -2.11
N HIS A 134 6.46 13.62 -2.99
CA HIS A 134 5.32 12.71 -3.17
C HIS A 134 5.78 11.28 -3.53
N VAL A 135 6.73 11.13 -4.46
CA VAL A 135 7.23 9.81 -4.86
C VAL A 135 7.98 9.13 -3.72
N VAL A 136 8.85 9.85 -2.99
CA VAL A 136 9.63 9.29 -1.87
C VAL A 136 8.71 8.86 -0.73
N ILE A 137 7.78 9.71 -0.30
CA ILE A 137 6.83 9.37 0.77
C ILE A 137 5.90 8.23 0.32
N GLY A 138 5.43 8.25 -0.93
CA GLY A 138 4.59 7.19 -1.49
C GLY A 138 5.30 5.83 -1.52
N MET A 139 6.57 5.79 -1.89
CA MET A 139 7.38 4.57 -1.85
C MET A 139 7.56 4.05 -0.42
N ALA A 140 7.90 4.94 0.53
CA ALA A 140 8.04 4.59 1.93
C ALA A 140 6.73 4.04 2.50
N CYS A 141 5.60 4.64 2.15
CA CYS A 141 4.27 4.20 2.54
C CYS A 141 3.95 2.79 2.01
N PHE A 142 4.22 2.53 0.72
CA PHE A 142 3.98 1.21 0.13
C PHE A 142 4.89 0.14 0.76
N ALA A 143 6.19 0.43 0.92
CA ALA A 143 7.12 -0.47 1.60
C ALA A 143 6.70 -0.77 3.06
N CYS A 144 6.26 0.25 3.80
CA CYS A 144 5.74 0.10 5.15
C CYS A 144 4.49 -0.80 5.18
N SER A 145 3.58 -0.64 4.21
CA SER A 145 2.37 -1.48 4.12
C SER A 145 2.70 -2.94 3.81
N SER A 146 3.67 -3.20 2.92
CA SER A 146 4.15 -4.55 2.65
C SER A 146 4.86 -5.17 3.85
N ALA A 147 5.67 -4.39 4.59
CA ALA A 147 6.26 -4.85 5.84
C ALA A 147 5.19 -5.20 6.88
N ALA A 148 4.15 -4.36 7.02
CA ALA A 148 3.03 -4.64 7.91
C ALA A 148 2.33 -5.97 7.54
N VAL A 149 2.16 -6.25 6.25
CA VAL A 149 1.59 -7.53 5.77
C VAL A 149 2.51 -8.71 6.10
N CYS A 150 3.83 -8.59 5.89
CA CYS A 150 4.78 -9.64 6.27
C CYS A 150 4.73 -9.96 7.78
N PHE A 151 4.69 -8.94 8.64
CA PHE A 151 4.47 -9.15 10.09
C PHE A 151 3.06 -9.63 10.44
N GLY A 152 2.09 -9.47 9.54
CA GLY A 152 0.78 -10.08 9.65
C GLY A 152 0.83 -11.59 9.44
N PHE A 153 1.59 -12.03 8.43
CA PHE A 153 1.84 -13.46 8.16
C PHE A 153 2.67 -14.12 9.24
N ASP A 154 3.62 -13.40 9.84
CA ASP A 154 4.50 -13.95 10.88
C ASP A 154 3.84 -14.13 12.26
N LYS A 155 2.54 -13.83 12.40
CA LYS A 155 1.80 -14.11 13.63
C LYS A 155 1.59 -15.62 13.81
N GLU A 156 1.69 -16.07 15.06
CA GLU A 156 1.47 -17.48 15.46
C GLU A 156 0.18 -18.05 14.86
N ALA A 157 -0.96 -17.36 15.03
CA ALA A 157 -2.25 -17.81 14.50
C ALA A 157 -2.26 -18.04 12.97
N PHE A 158 -1.48 -17.27 12.19
CA PHE A 158 -1.39 -17.48 10.73
C PHE A 158 -0.42 -18.60 10.39
N ARG A 159 0.71 -18.67 11.10
CA ARG A 159 1.71 -19.74 10.96
C ARG A 159 1.13 -21.10 11.26
N ASP A 160 0.32 -21.20 12.31
CA ASP A 160 -0.36 -22.44 12.72
C ASP A 160 -1.38 -22.89 11.66
N TRP A 161 -2.09 -21.93 11.05
CA TRP A 161 -3.08 -22.22 10.02
C TRP A 161 -2.46 -22.67 8.68
N MET A 162 -1.38 -22.03 8.24
CA MET A 162 -0.81 -22.25 6.89
C MET A 162 0.41 -23.17 6.85
N ASN A 163 1.03 -23.49 7.98
CA ASN A 163 2.39 -24.07 8.10
C ASN A 163 3.51 -23.03 7.86
N GLU A 164 4.63 -23.22 8.57
CA GLU A 164 5.82 -22.37 8.51
C GLU A 164 6.41 -22.24 7.10
N ARG A 165 6.53 -23.34 6.35
CA ARG A 165 7.14 -23.31 5.00
C ARG A 165 6.34 -22.42 4.05
N VAL A 166 5.02 -22.54 4.11
CA VAL A 166 4.11 -21.77 3.24
C VAL A 166 4.09 -20.30 3.66
N THR A 167 4.08 -20.02 4.97
CA THR A 167 4.15 -18.67 5.53
C THR A 167 5.42 -17.93 5.08
N ASN A 168 6.58 -18.59 5.20
CA ASN A 168 7.85 -18.03 4.73
C ASN A 168 7.83 -17.77 3.21
N GLY A 169 7.15 -18.64 2.44
CA GLY A 169 6.91 -18.43 1.01
C GLY A 169 6.11 -17.15 0.72
N PHE A 170 5.03 -16.89 1.46
CA PHE A 170 4.23 -15.66 1.31
C PHE A 170 5.01 -14.39 1.67
N ILE A 171 5.82 -14.43 2.74
CA ILE A 171 6.68 -13.31 3.14
C ILE A 171 7.72 -13.02 2.04
N ALA A 172 8.42 -14.04 1.56
CA ALA A 172 9.41 -13.91 0.51
C ALA A 172 8.78 -13.37 -0.79
N PHE A 173 7.64 -13.93 -1.19
CA PHE A 173 6.89 -13.50 -2.37
C PHE A 173 6.47 -12.03 -2.27
N THR A 174 5.92 -11.61 -1.13
CA THR A 174 5.51 -10.22 -0.88
C THR A 174 6.69 -9.26 -0.95
N GLY A 175 7.85 -9.64 -0.40
CA GLY A 175 9.08 -8.86 -0.48
C GLY A 175 9.61 -8.71 -1.92
N ILE A 176 9.59 -9.79 -2.70
CA ILE A 176 10.02 -9.79 -4.11
C ILE A 176 9.10 -8.89 -4.94
N VAL A 177 7.78 -9.08 -4.83
CA VAL A 177 6.78 -8.27 -5.57
C VAL A 177 6.91 -6.80 -5.20
N THR A 178 7.07 -6.49 -3.91
CA THR A 178 7.26 -5.10 -3.44
C THR A 178 8.50 -4.47 -4.08
N SER A 179 9.61 -5.21 -4.12
CA SER A 179 10.86 -4.74 -4.74
C SER A 179 10.70 -4.45 -6.23
N ILE A 180 10.01 -5.33 -6.97
CA ILE A 180 9.72 -5.14 -8.39
C ILE A 180 8.85 -3.89 -8.61
N LEU A 181 7.80 -3.70 -7.80
CA LEU A 181 6.89 -2.56 -7.93
C LEU A 181 7.57 -1.22 -7.64
N LEU A 182 8.52 -1.19 -6.70
CA LEU A 182 9.27 0.01 -6.33
C LEU A 182 10.37 0.39 -7.33
N PHE A 183 10.74 -0.50 -8.25
CA PHE A 183 11.81 -0.24 -9.23
C PHE A 183 11.53 0.96 -10.14
N ASN A 184 10.33 1.08 -10.70
CA ASN A 184 9.98 2.21 -11.57
C ASN A 184 9.89 3.56 -10.82
N PRO A 185 9.27 3.64 -9.63
CA PRO A 185 9.37 4.80 -8.75
C PRO A 185 10.81 5.19 -8.40
N LEU A 186 11.69 4.23 -8.09
CA LEU A 186 13.12 4.48 -7.83
C LEU A 186 13.80 5.19 -9.01
N ILE A 187 13.60 4.69 -10.23
CA ILE A 187 14.12 5.34 -11.44
C ILE A 187 13.56 6.78 -11.57
N THR A 188 12.31 6.99 -11.20
CA THR A 188 11.68 8.33 -11.22
C THR A 188 12.35 9.28 -10.23
N VAL A 189 12.69 8.81 -9.04
CA VAL A 189 13.45 9.58 -8.03
C VAL A 189 14.80 10.00 -8.60
N PHE A 190 15.61 9.07 -9.12
CA PHE A 190 16.92 9.38 -9.69
C PHE A 190 16.84 10.43 -10.82
N ARG A 191 15.87 10.28 -11.73
CA ARG A 191 15.63 11.25 -12.81
C ARG A 191 15.23 12.63 -12.29
N LEU A 192 14.45 12.70 -11.21
CA LEU A 192 14.05 13.98 -10.61
C LEU A 192 15.21 14.67 -9.91
N ILE A 193 15.99 13.93 -9.12
CA ILE A 193 17.20 14.44 -8.45
C ILE A 193 18.19 14.99 -9.48
N TYR A 194 18.51 14.22 -10.52
CA TYR A 194 19.41 14.66 -11.60
C TYR A 194 18.92 15.96 -12.27
N LYS A 195 17.61 16.08 -12.52
CA LYS A 195 17.00 17.28 -13.13
C LYS A 195 16.90 18.49 -12.20
N ILE A 196 17.05 18.29 -10.89
CA ILE A 196 17.09 19.36 -9.89
C ILE A 196 18.54 19.84 -9.77
N LEU A 197 19.49 18.93 -9.57
CA LEU A 197 20.91 19.26 -9.43
C LEU A 197 21.50 19.94 -10.68
N ASN A 198 21.15 19.46 -11.88
CA ASN A 198 21.68 20.03 -13.12
C ASN A 198 20.94 21.29 -13.59
N ARG A 199 20.00 21.82 -12.79
CA ARG A 199 19.29 23.07 -13.09
C ARG A 199 19.93 24.31 -12.47
N ASP A 200 21.00 24.16 -11.69
CA ASP A 200 21.76 25.27 -11.11
C ASP A 200 22.91 25.76 -12.03
N CYS A 201 22.94 25.35 -13.31
CA CYS A 201 23.91 25.80 -14.32
C CYS A 201 23.30 26.50 -15.56
N GLN A 202 22.02 26.92 -15.52
CA GLN A 202 21.37 27.75 -16.55
C GLN A 202 20.43 28.76 -15.92
#